data_AF-A0A0F0LAU4-F1
#
_entry.id   AF-A0A0F0LAU4-F1
#
_cell.length_a   1.000
_cell.length_b   1.000
_cell.length_c   1.000
_cell.angle_alpha   90.00
_cell.angle_beta   90.00
_cell.angle_gamma   90.00
#
_symmetry.space_group_name_H-M   'P 1'
#
loop_
_entity.id
_entity.type
_entity.pdbx_description
1 polymer ?
#
loop_
_entity_poly.entity_id
_entity_poly.type
_entity_poly.pdbx_seq_one_letter_code
_entity_poly.pdbx_strand_id
1 'polypeptide(L)'
;MHSFFMAEASTSDDVWTWFCAARELRTAIEIVEDASAVLAGLVVDTAWEADGVRALQDRIVALRVAAEHELGELQIRSDELDRAGVL
;
A
#
# COMPACT_ATOMS: atom_id res chain seq x y z
N MET A 1 -28.41 -32.90 16.19
CA MET A 1 -26.98 -33.18 15.92
C MET A 1 -26.37 -31.88 15.42
N HIS A 2 -25.89 -31.03 16.32
CA HIS A 2 -25.26 -29.76 15.95
C HIS A 2 -23.77 -30.03 15.78
N SER A 3 -23.30 -29.99 14.52
CA SER A 3 -21.87 -29.93 14.23
C SER A 3 -21.42 -28.50 14.53
N PHE A 4 -20.78 -28.31 15.69
CA PHE A 4 -19.96 -27.12 15.89
C PHE A 4 -18.74 -27.32 14.99
N PHE A 5 -18.72 -26.63 13.86
CA PHE A 5 -17.49 -26.41 13.12
C PHE A 5 -16.60 -25.59 14.06
N MET A 6 -15.75 -26.29 14.81
CA MET A 6 -14.71 -25.68 15.59
C MET A 6 -13.77 -25.09 14.53
N ALA A 7 -13.98 -23.81 14.19
CA ALA A 7 -13.01 -23.04 13.45
C ALA A 7 -11.70 -23.25 14.20
N GLU A 8 -10.75 -23.88 13.51
CA GLU A 8 -9.43 -24.22 14.02
C GLU A 8 -8.91 -23.00 14.78
N ALA A 9 -8.81 -23.13 16.11
CA ALA A 9 -8.46 -22.01 16.96
C ALA A 9 -7.07 -21.55 16.54
N SER A 10 -6.99 -20.38 15.90
CA SER A 10 -5.73 -19.79 15.48
C SER A 10 -4.81 -19.74 16.69
N THR A 11 -3.59 -20.25 16.50
CA THR A 11 -2.62 -20.27 17.60
C THR A 11 -2.20 -18.83 17.93
N SER A 12 -1.70 -18.60 19.14
CA SER A 12 -1.20 -17.27 19.53
C SER A 12 -0.11 -16.76 18.56
N ASP A 13 0.66 -17.67 17.96
CA ASP A 13 1.69 -17.34 16.98
C ASP A 13 1.09 -16.92 15.63
N ASP A 14 -0.04 -17.51 15.22
CA ASP A 14 -0.76 -17.10 14.00
C ASP A 14 -1.31 -15.68 14.16
N VAL A 15 -1.93 -15.39 15.31
CA VAL A 15 -2.48 -14.06 15.61
C VAL A 15 -1.37 -13.00 15.67
N TRP A 16 -0.21 -13.33 16.25
CA TRP A 16 0.93 -12.43 16.29
C TRP A 16 1.54 -12.19 14.90
N THR A 17 1.65 -13.23 14.09
CA THR A 17 2.14 -13.12 12.70
C THR A 17 1.23 -12.23 11.87
N TRP A 18 -0.08 -12.40 12.01
CA TRP A 18 -1.08 -11.55 11.37
C TRP A 18 -0.99 -10.10 11.80
N PHE A 19 -0.84 -9.84 13.10
CA PHE A 19 -0.64 -8.48 13.62
C PHE A 19 0.63 -7.83 13.05
N CYS A 20 1.74 -8.59 12.95
CA CYS A 20 2.97 -8.11 12.34
C CYS A 20 2.78 -7.76 10.86
N ALA A 21 2.14 -8.65 10.09
CA ALA A 21 1.85 -8.43 8.67
C ALA A 21 0.95 -7.20 8.46
N ALA A 22 -0.08 -7.03 9.28
CA ALA A 22 -0.96 -5.87 9.21
C ALA A 22 -0.23 -4.56 9.55
N ARG A 23 0.68 -4.59 10.53
CA ARG A 23 1.53 -3.44 10.85
C ARG A 23 2.45 -3.07 9.69
N GLU A 24 3.12 -4.06 9.10
CA GLU A 24 4.00 -3.85 7.94
C GLU A 24 3.24 -3.32 6.74
N LEU A 25 2.01 -3.81 6.50
CA LEU A 25 1.15 -3.33 5.44
C LEU A 25 0.81 -1.84 5.62
N ARG A 26 0.42 -1.42 6.83
CA ARG A 26 0.17 -0.01 7.14
C ARG A 26 1.42 0.86 6.95
N THR A 27 2.58 0.39 7.41
CA THR A 27 3.83 1.12 7.19
C THR A 27 4.17 1.24 5.70
N ALA A 28 3.92 0.21 4.90
CA ALA A 28 4.11 0.26 3.45
C ALA A 28 3.18 1.28 2.80
N ILE A 29 1.91 1.33 3.22
CA ILE A 29 0.92 2.33 2.76
C ILE A 29 1.42 3.75 3.05
N GLU A 30 1.82 4.04 4.29
CA GLU A 30 2.31 5.36 4.70
C GLU A 30 3.52 5.80 3.86
N ILE A 31 4.48 4.89 3.61
CA ILE A 31 5.67 5.19 2.79
C ILE A 31 5.29 5.49 1.34
N VAL A 32 4.34 4.75 0.77
CA VAL A 32 3.91 4.95 -0.62
C VAL A 32 3.13 6.25 -0.77
N GLU A 33 2.31 6.62 0.22
CA GLU A 33 1.62 7.90 0.27
C GLU A 33 2.60 9.08 0.33
N ASP A 34 3.59 9.02 1.22
CA ASP A 34 4.64 10.04 1.34
C ASP A 34 5.45 10.17 0.03
N ALA A 35 5.84 9.04 -0.57
CA ALA A 35 6.55 9.03 -1.84
C ALA A 35 5.71 9.66 -2.96
N SER A 36 4.41 9.35 -3.00
CA SER A 36 3.47 9.91 -3.98
C SER A 36 3.32 11.43 -3.83
N ALA A 37 3.28 11.93 -2.58
CA ALA A 37 3.24 13.35 -2.29
C ALA A 37 4.52 14.08 -2.77
N VAL A 38 5.69 13.49 -2.53
CA VAL A 38 6.98 14.02 -3.01
C VAL A 38 7.02 14.04 -4.54
N LEU A 39 6.61 12.95 -5.20
CA LEU A 39 6.55 12.87 -6.66
C LEU A 39 5.60 13.91 -7.24
N ALA A 40 4.44 14.15 -6.62
CA ALA A 40 3.50 15.19 -7.06
C ALA A 40 4.14 16.59 -7.01
N GLY A 41 4.87 16.92 -5.95
CA GLY A 41 5.65 18.17 -5.87
C GLY A 41 6.69 18.29 -6.98
N LEU A 42 7.45 17.21 -7.22
CA LEU A 42 8.47 17.19 -8.28
C LEU A 42 7.88 17.34 -9.68
N VAL A 43 6.69 16.80 -9.98
CA VAL A 43 6.01 17.02 -11.28
C VAL A 43 5.72 18.50 -11.50
N VAL A 44 5.28 19.21 -10.45
CA VAL A 44 5.00 20.65 -10.52
C VAL A 44 6.29 21.44 -10.72
N ASP A 45 7.33 21.12 -9.97
CA ASP A 45 8.62 21.81 -10.04
C ASP A 45 9.35 21.56 -11.36
N THR A 46 9.13 20.40 -11.98
CA THR A 46 9.69 20.01 -13.28
C THR A 46 8.81 20.37 -14.48
N ALA A 47 7.73 21.14 -14.31
CA ALA A 47 6.88 21.56 -15.42
C ALA A 47 7.52 22.57 -16.40
N TRP A 48 8.82 22.85 -16.28
CA TRP A 48 9.54 23.85 -17.08
C TRP A 48 9.98 23.27 -18.44
N GLU A 49 9.80 24.06 -19.51
CA GLU A 49 9.91 23.70 -20.94
C GLU A 49 11.32 23.33 -21.48
N ALA A 50 12.30 23.02 -20.63
CA ALA A 50 13.58 22.52 -21.13
C ALA A 50 13.47 21.02 -21.46
N ASP A 51 13.83 20.60 -22.67
CA ASP A 51 13.71 19.20 -23.14
C ASP A 51 14.33 18.16 -22.19
N GLY A 52 15.40 18.53 -21.45
CA GLY A 52 16.01 17.66 -20.44
C GLY A 52 15.16 17.43 -19.18
N VAL A 53 14.27 18.38 -18.85
CA VAL A 53 13.35 18.28 -17.71
C VAL A 53 12.10 17.48 -18.10
N ARG A 54 11.73 17.46 -19.39
CA ARG A 54 10.58 16.71 -19.90
C ARG A 54 10.73 15.19 -19.74
N ALA A 55 11.91 14.64 -20.05
CA ALA A 55 12.20 13.21 -19.85
C ALA A 55 12.18 12.81 -18.35
N LEU A 56 12.62 13.71 -17.47
CA LEU A 56 12.53 13.53 -16.03
C LEU A 56 11.06 13.60 -15.56
N GLN A 57 10.29 14.56 -16.07
CA GLN A 57 8.87 14.71 -15.78
C GLN A 57 8.09 13.45 -16.19
N ASP A 58 8.33 12.90 -17.39
CA ASP A 58 7.72 11.66 -17.85
C ASP A 58 8.05 10.48 -16.93
N ARG A 59 9.29 10.41 -16.42
CA ARG A 59 9.72 9.37 -15.48
C ARG A 59 9.05 9.52 -14.11
N ILE A 60 8.93 10.75 -13.61
CA ILE A 60 8.26 11.05 -12.34
C ILE A 60 6.77 10.71 -12.44
N VAL A 61 6.12 11.07 -13.55
CA VAL A 61 4.71 10.72 -13.80
C VAL A 61 4.52 9.20 -13.84
N ALA A 62 5.39 8.47 -14.56
CA ALA A 62 5.33 7.02 -14.60
C ALA A 62 5.52 6.38 -13.21
N LEU A 63 6.45 6.90 -12.41
CA LEU A 63 6.66 6.45 -11.04
C LEU A 63 5.45 6.73 -10.15
N ARG A 64 4.82 7.90 -10.30
CA ARG A 64 3.60 8.24 -9.54
C ARG A 64 2.45 7.30 -9.87
N VAL A 65 2.22 7.02 -11.15
CA VAL A 65 1.16 6.08 -11.57
C VAL A 65 1.41 4.67 -11.02
N ALA A 66 2.67 4.21 -11.02
CA ALA A 66 3.02 2.93 -10.42
C ALA A 66 2.80 2.92 -8.90
N ALA A 67 3.20 3.98 -8.20
CA ALA A 67 2.99 4.12 -6.76
C ALA A 67 1.50 4.13 -6.38
N GLU A 68 0.66 4.84 -7.14
CA GLU A 68 -0.79 4.87 -6.95
C GLU A 68 -1.43 3.48 -7.17
N HIS A 69 -0.94 2.72 -8.16
CA HIS A 69 -1.39 1.36 -8.39
C HIS A 69 -1.03 0.43 -7.21
N GLU A 70 0.23 0.46 -6.76
CA GLU A 70 0.67 -0.33 -5.61
C GLU A 70 -0.09 0.06 -4.33
N LEU A 71 -0.35 1.36 -4.11
CA LEU A 71 -1.16 1.82 -2.99
C LEU A 71 -2.57 1.21 -3.02
N GLY A 72 -3.22 1.18 -4.19
CA GLY A 72 -4.53 0.57 -4.35
C GLY A 72 -4.53 -0.92 -4.02
N GLU A 73 -3.52 -1.67 -4.47
CA GLU A 73 -3.37 -3.09 -4.15
C GLU A 73 -3.17 -3.34 -2.64
N LEU A 74 -2.37 -2.50 -1.98
CA LEU A 74 -2.15 -2.58 -0.53
C LEU A 74 -3.43 -2.23 0.25
N GLN A 75 -4.19 -1.24 -0.20
CA GLN A 75 -5.48 -0.87 0.41
C GLN A 75 -6.51 -2.00 0.28
N ILE A 76 -6.62 -2.63 -0.90
CA ILE A 76 -7.48 -3.80 -1.11
C ILE A 76 -7.10 -4.91 -0.14
N ARG A 77 -5.80 -5.19 0.01
CA ARG A 77 -5.31 -6.21 0.94
C ARG A 77 -5.59 -5.85 2.40
N SER A 78 -5.51 -4.58 2.77
CA SER A 78 -5.88 -4.10 4.11
C SER A 78 -7.37 -4.33 4.37
N ASP A 79 -8.23 -3.95 3.43
CA ASP A 79 -9.69 -4.14 3.54
C ASP A 79 -10.08 -5.62 3.60
N GLU A 80 -9.30 -6.51 2.98
CA GLU A 80 -9.47 -7.97 3.11
C GLU A 80 -9.16 -8.45 4.55
N LEU A 81 -8.13 -7.90 5.18
CA LEU A 81 -7.74 -8.23 6.55
C LEU A 81 -8.73 -7.70 7.58
N ASP A 82 -9.20 -6.46 7.41
CA ASP A 82 -10.27 -5.87 8.23
C ASP A 82 -11.53 -6.74 8.17
N ARG A 83 -11.93 -7.18 6.97
CA ARG A 83 -13.10 -8.07 6.78
C ARG A 83 -12.90 -9.46 7.38
N ALA A 84 -11.66 -9.95 7.45
CA ALA A 84 -11.32 -11.22 8.08
C ALA A 84 -11.30 -11.14 9.62
N GLY A 85 -11.45 -9.94 10.20
CA GLY A 85 -11.37 -9.72 11.65
C GLY A 85 -9.95 -9.85 12.20
N VAL A 86 -8.96 -9.63 11.34
CA VAL A 86 -7.53 -9.67 11.67
C VAL A 86 -7.00 -8.30 12.12
N LEU A 87 -7.70 -7.24 11.72
CA LEU A 87 -7.53 -5.85 12.11
C LEU A 87 -8.85 -5.33 12.72
#